data_AF-A0A7K8RU17-F1
#
_entry.id   AF-A0A7K8RU17-F1
#
_cell.length_a   1.000
_cell.length_b   1.000
_cell.length_c   1.000
_cell.angle_alpha   90.00
_cell.angle_beta   90.00
_cell.angle_gamma   90.00
#
_symmetry.space_group_name_H-M   'P 1'
#
loop_
_entity.id
_entity.type
_entity.pdbx_description
1 polymer ?
#
loop_
_entity_poly.entity_id
_entity_poly.type
_entity_poly.pdbx_seq_one_letter_code
_entity_poly.pdbx_strand_id
1 'polypeptide(L)'
;VRVSAEAEYSKYRIVPASPTDFGAMIMGTRKTRSVVVKNIGMANFKFCIRQAPKLACALESKSSKQEESAPSATKHSTGSKSSSSMQSHLNLGVFTVSPCCGSIRPCGLQVIKVECLAGQEGTCEEQLYIDIMGR
;
A
#
# COMPACT_ATOMS: atom_id res chain seq x y z
N VAL A 1 2.10 -36.33 35.90
CA VAL A 1 2.20 -35.94 34.47
C VAL A 1 2.61 -34.48 34.40
N ARG A 2 3.65 -34.13 33.64
CA ARG A 2 4.14 -32.75 33.51
C ARG A 2 3.95 -32.32 32.05
N VAL A 3 3.22 -31.25 31.81
CA VAL A 3 2.90 -30.74 30.46
C VAL A 3 3.44 -29.32 30.37
N SER A 4 4.06 -28.99 29.24
CA SER A 4 4.49 -27.63 28.90
C SER A 4 3.90 -27.23 27.55
N ALA A 5 3.53 -25.96 27.42
CA ALA A 5 3.01 -25.37 26.18
C ALA A 5 3.72 -24.05 25.91
N GLU A 6 3.91 -23.71 24.64
CA GLU A 6 4.50 -22.46 24.18
C GLU A 6 3.54 -21.80 23.18
N ALA A 7 3.33 -20.49 23.33
CA ALA A 7 2.51 -19.71 22.42
C ALA A 7 3.42 -18.87 21.52
N GLU A 8 3.42 -19.16 20.23
CA GLU A 8 4.17 -18.41 19.22
C GLU A 8 3.24 -17.55 18.38
N TYR A 9 3.68 -16.36 18.02
CA TYR A 9 2.96 -15.44 17.14
C TYR A 9 3.60 -15.42 15.75
N SER A 10 2.81 -15.05 14.74
CA SER A 10 3.32 -14.75 13.40
C SER A 10 4.48 -13.73 13.47
N LYS A 11 5.64 -14.08 12.89
CA LYS A 11 6.85 -13.26 12.88
C LYS A 11 7.35 -13.05 11.46
N TYR A 12 7.61 -11.80 11.08
CA TYR A 12 7.98 -11.44 9.72
C TYR A 12 9.03 -10.33 9.66
N ARG A 13 9.65 -10.17 8.49
CA ARG A 13 10.58 -9.08 8.17
C ARG A 13 10.23 -8.48 6.81
N ILE A 14 10.24 -7.16 6.72
CA ILE A 14 10.04 -6.41 5.47
C ILE A 14 11.40 -5.92 4.97
N VAL A 15 11.68 -6.11 3.67
CA VAL A 15 12.94 -5.71 3.03
C VAL A 15 12.67 -5.02 1.69
N PRO A 16 13.17 -3.79 1.45
CA PRO A 16 13.91 -2.95 2.39
C PRO A 16 13.02 -2.46 3.54
N ALA A 17 13.64 -2.05 4.65
CA ALA A 17 12.93 -1.44 5.78
C ALA A 17 12.65 0.06 5.55
N SER A 18 13.35 0.67 4.58
CA SER A 18 13.10 2.04 4.16
C SER A 18 11.83 2.15 3.32
N PRO A 19 11.17 3.32 3.30
CA PRO A 19 10.10 3.61 2.35
C PRO A 19 10.54 3.35 0.90
N THR A 20 9.58 2.97 0.06
CA THR A 20 9.83 2.78 -1.37
C THR A 20 9.81 4.13 -2.07
N ASP A 21 10.96 4.58 -2.55
CA ASP A 21 11.10 5.82 -3.30
C ASP A 21 11.37 5.58 -4.80
N PHE A 22 10.63 6.30 -5.63
CA PHE A 22 10.76 6.30 -7.08
C PHE A 22 11.62 7.47 -7.59
N GLY A 23 11.82 8.51 -6.77
CA GLY A 23 12.49 9.76 -7.12
C GLY A 23 11.73 10.57 -8.15
N ALA A 24 12.39 11.58 -8.71
CA ALA A 24 11.86 12.31 -9.86
C ALA A 24 11.66 11.36 -11.06
N MET A 25 10.50 11.44 -11.69
CA MET A 25 10.14 10.62 -12.86
C MET A 25 9.68 11.52 -13.99
N ILE A 26 10.03 11.14 -15.23
CA ILE A 26 9.55 11.83 -16.43
C ILE A 26 8.09 11.45 -16.65
N MET A 27 7.25 12.42 -16.99
CA MET A 27 5.84 12.18 -17.30
C MET A 27 5.69 11.13 -18.42
N GLY A 28 4.74 10.21 -18.24
CA GLY A 28 4.50 9.06 -19.12
C GLY A 28 5.39 7.85 -18.85
N THR A 29 6.41 7.95 -17.99
CA THR A 29 7.28 6.81 -17.67
C THR A 29 6.71 5.93 -16.56
N ARG A 30 7.19 4.69 -16.55
CA ARG A 30 6.80 3.63 -15.62
C ARG A 30 8.04 3.09 -14.93
N LYS A 31 7.97 2.92 -13.61
CA LYS A 31 9.06 2.34 -12.82
C LYS A 31 8.48 1.34 -11.83
N THR A 32 9.18 0.22 -11.65
CA THR A 32 8.78 -0.82 -10.71
C THR A 32 9.85 -0.96 -9.63
N ARG A 33 9.40 -1.05 -8.38
CA ARG A 33 10.20 -1.39 -7.21
C ARG A 33 9.60 -2.63 -6.55
N SER A 34 10.38 -3.27 -5.68
CA SER A 34 9.94 -4.47 -4.97
C SER A 34 10.19 -4.35 -3.48
N VAL A 35 9.24 -4.82 -2.70
CA VAL A 35 9.32 -5.02 -1.26
C VAL A 35 9.10 -6.50 -0.98
N VAL A 36 9.90 -7.08 -0.10
CA VAL A 36 9.84 -8.48 0.27
C VAL A 36 9.30 -8.62 1.68
N VAL A 37 8.26 -9.43 1.85
CA VAL A 37 7.79 -9.88 3.17
C VAL A 37 8.31 -11.30 3.37
N LYS A 38 9.19 -11.48 4.36
CA LYS A 38 9.74 -12.78 4.73
C LYS A 38 9.08 -13.28 6.00
N ASN A 39 8.59 -14.51 6.00
CA ASN A 39 8.18 -15.20 7.21
C ASN A 39 9.44 -15.75 7.91
N ILE A 40 9.68 -15.29 9.13
CA ILE A 40 10.81 -15.69 9.97
C ILE A 40 10.35 -16.39 11.26
N GLY A 41 9.05 -16.68 11.38
CA GLY A 41 8.48 -17.49 12.45
C GLY A 41 8.22 -18.92 12.01
N MET A 42 7.64 -19.71 12.91
CA MET A 42 7.38 -21.13 12.69
C MET A 42 5.96 -21.43 12.20
N ALA A 43 5.06 -20.46 12.20
CA ALA A 43 3.67 -20.61 11.73
C ALA A 43 3.49 -20.06 10.30
N ASN A 44 2.56 -20.66 9.54
CA ASN A 44 2.10 -20.08 8.27
C ASN A 44 1.23 -18.86 8.57
N PHE A 45 1.39 -17.77 7.81
CA PHE A 45 0.47 -16.64 7.89
C PHE A 45 -0.03 -16.21 6.52
N LYS A 46 -1.16 -15.51 6.53
CA LYS A 46 -1.71 -14.78 5.39
C LYS A 46 -1.41 -13.30 5.56
N PHE A 47 -1.26 -12.59 4.45
CA PHE A 47 -1.10 -11.15 4.46
C PHE A 47 -2.11 -10.48 3.51
N CYS A 48 -2.48 -9.25 3.82
CA CYS A 48 -3.20 -8.36 2.90
C CYS A 48 -2.69 -6.92 3.04
N ILE A 49 -2.41 -6.27 1.92
CA ILE A 49 -2.00 -4.88 1.82
C ILE A 49 -3.25 -4.02 1.68
N ARG A 50 -3.33 -2.96 2.47
CA ARG A 50 -4.49 -2.05 2.49
C ARG A 50 -4.04 -0.60 2.52
N GLN A 51 -4.88 0.28 1.97
CA GLN A 51 -4.67 1.72 2.06
C GLN A 51 -4.90 2.22 3.48
N ALA A 52 -3.97 3.01 4.02
CA ALA A 52 -4.19 3.69 5.28
C ALA A 52 -5.39 4.64 5.17
N PRO A 53 -6.22 4.78 6.20
CA PRO A 53 -7.26 5.80 6.21
C PRO A 53 -6.62 7.18 5.97
N LYS A 54 -7.14 7.94 5.01
CA LYS A 54 -6.73 9.35 4.87
C LYS A 54 -7.23 10.07 6.11
N LEU A 55 -6.31 10.39 7.03
CA LEU A 55 -6.61 11.36 8.09
C LEU A 55 -6.98 12.65 7.38
N ALA A 56 -8.23 13.10 7.57
CA ALA A 56 -8.67 14.39 7.07
C ALA A 56 -7.96 15.49 7.87
N CYS A 57 -6.70 15.79 7.53
CA CYS A 57 -6.06 17.01 7.96
C CYS A 57 -6.65 18.14 7.10
N ALA A 58 -7.70 18.75 7.63
CA ALA A 58 -8.05 20.12 7.30
C ALA A 58 -6.88 21.04 7.68
N LEU A 59 -6.63 22.06 6.85
CA LEU A 59 -5.62 23.14 7.01
C LEU A 59 -4.20 22.68 6.61
N GLU A 60 -3.51 23.23 5.61
CA GLU A 60 -3.40 24.63 5.21
C GLU A 60 -3.22 24.74 3.68
N SER A 61 -4.17 25.43 3.03
CA SER A 61 -3.96 26.01 1.71
C SER A 61 -3.36 27.40 1.89
N LYS A 62 -2.11 27.61 1.46
CA LYS A 62 -1.64 28.93 1.02
C LYS A 62 -0.74 28.80 -0.20
N SER A 63 -1.36 28.86 -1.37
CA SER A 63 -0.74 29.53 -2.51
C SER A 63 -1.78 30.49 -3.11
N SER A 64 -1.36 31.74 -3.20
CA SER A 64 -2.14 32.93 -3.53
C SER A 64 -2.16 33.23 -5.04
N LYS A 65 -3.23 33.94 -5.45
CA LYS A 65 -3.54 34.65 -6.73
C LYS A 65 -4.53 33.88 -7.63
N GLN A 66 -5.85 34.24 -7.66
CA GLN A 66 -6.52 35.36 -8.39
C GLN A 66 -6.38 35.14 -9.91
N GLU A 67 -7.39 34.95 -10.77
CA GLU A 67 -8.70 35.57 -11.04
C GLU A 67 -9.42 34.63 -12.07
N GLU A 68 -10.68 34.20 -11.92
CA GLU A 68 -11.92 34.75 -12.51
C GLU A 68 -12.62 33.76 -13.49
N SER A 69 -13.95 33.62 -13.33
CA SER A 69 -14.97 33.09 -14.26
C SER A 69 -15.42 31.59 -14.25
N ALA A 70 -16.45 31.35 -13.42
CA ALA A 70 -17.75 30.70 -13.70
C ALA A 70 -17.87 29.17 -14.00
N PRO A 71 -19.04 28.53 -13.67
CA PRO A 71 -19.07 27.17 -13.12
C PRO A 71 -19.57 26.10 -14.10
N SER A 72 -19.00 24.89 -14.05
CA SER A 72 -19.68 23.69 -14.57
C SER A 72 -19.37 22.44 -13.72
N ALA A 73 -20.36 22.08 -12.93
CA ALA A 73 -20.70 20.78 -12.34
C ALA A 73 -19.66 19.62 -12.47
N THR A 74 -18.72 19.55 -11.54
CA THR A 74 -17.95 18.32 -11.30
C THR A 74 -18.79 17.38 -10.43
N LYS A 75 -19.25 16.29 -11.04
CA LYS A 75 -19.89 15.18 -10.33
C LYS A 75 -18.89 14.61 -9.31
N HIS A 76 -19.15 14.87 -8.04
CA HIS A 76 -18.49 14.21 -6.91
C HIS A 76 -18.78 12.71 -6.99
N SER A 77 -17.81 11.89 -7.42
CA SER A 77 -17.86 10.45 -7.19
C SER A 77 -17.45 10.19 -5.74
N THR A 78 -18.44 10.35 -4.86
CA THR A 78 -18.52 9.71 -3.55
C THR A 78 -18.23 8.20 -3.66
N GLY A 79 -17.34 7.72 -2.79
CA GLY A 79 -17.37 6.36 -2.29
C GLY A 79 -16.62 5.32 -3.12
N SER A 80 -15.28 5.26 -2.98
CA SER A 80 -14.59 3.98 -3.18
C SER A 80 -14.89 3.08 -1.99
N LYS A 81 -16.01 2.36 -2.08
CA LYS A 81 -16.28 1.18 -1.26
C LYS A 81 -15.20 0.16 -1.63
N SER A 82 -14.20 -0.04 -0.77
CA SER A 82 -13.21 -1.11 -0.93
C SER A 82 -13.89 -2.45 -0.66
N SER A 83 -14.66 -2.91 -1.64
CA SER A 83 -15.18 -4.26 -1.71
C SER A 83 -14.02 -5.23 -1.58
N SER A 84 -14.07 -6.06 -0.57
CA SER A 84 -13.17 -7.17 -0.27
C SER A 84 -13.26 -8.29 -1.32
N SER A 85 -13.13 -7.96 -2.61
CA SER A 85 -12.97 -8.95 -3.67
C SER A 85 -11.50 -9.29 -3.84
N MET A 86 -11.21 -10.50 -4.29
CA MET A 86 -9.88 -11.07 -4.48
C MET A 86 -9.07 -10.37 -5.59
N GLN A 87 -8.90 -9.05 -5.51
CA GLN A 87 -8.01 -8.35 -6.42
C GLN A 87 -6.59 -8.86 -6.18
N SER A 88 -5.89 -9.22 -7.24
CA SER A 88 -4.47 -9.55 -7.19
C SER A 88 -3.60 -8.31 -6.99
N HIS A 89 -4.18 -7.12 -7.16
CA HIS A 89 -3.48 -5.86 -7.15
C HIS A 89 -4.31 -4.75 -6.51
N LEU A 90 -3.64 -3.76 -5.92
CA LEU A 90 -4.24 -2.58 -5.29
C LEU A 90 -3.78 -1.33 -6.04
N ASN A 91 -4.73 -0.54 -6.56
CA ASN A 91 -4.47 0.70 -7.29
C ASN A 91 -4.67 1.93 -6.38
N LEU A 92 -3.70 2.84 -6.37
CA LEU A 92 -3.61 3.99 -5.46
C LEU A 92 -3.04 5.19 -6.21
N GLY A 93 -3.91 5.95 -6.89
CA GLY A 93 -3.46 7.04 -7.76
C GLY A 93 -2.53 6.52 -8.85
N VAL A 94 -1.27 6.98 -8.84
CA VAL A 94 -0.22 6.57 -9.80
C VAL A 94 0.43 5.22 -9.46
N PHE A 95 0.14 4.66 -8.29
CA PHE A 95 0.77 3.43 -7.80
C PHE A 95 -0.12 2.20 -8.00
N THR A 96 0.50 1.07 -8.34
CA THR A 96 -0.12 -0.25 -8.40
C THR A 96 0.71 -1.24 -7.59
N VAL A 97 0.10 -1.95 -6.63
CA VAL A 97 0.79 -2.89 -5.73
C VAL A 97 0.29 -4.31 -5.97
N SER A 98 1.18 -5.27 -6.19
CA SER A 98 0.81 -6.68 -6.42
C SER A 98 1.91 -7.69 -6.01
N PRO A 99 1.58 -8.90 -5.52
CA PRO A 99 0.25 -9.29 -5.07
C PRO A 99 -0.16 -8.51 -3.83
N CYS A 100 -1.44 -8.11 -3.73
CA CYS A 100 -1.90 -7.39 -2.54
C CYS A 100 -2.31 -8.32 -1.39
N CYS A 101 -2.60 -9.60 -1.64
CA CYS A 101 -2.85 -10.59 -0.58
C CYS A 101 -2.23 -11.94 -0.93
N GLY A 102 -1.94 -12.76 0.07
CA GLY A 102 -1.40 -14.10 -0.13
C GLY A 102 -1.10 -14.83 1.18
N SER A 103 -0.42 -15.97 1.09
CA SER A 103 0.02 -16.77 2.23
C SER A 103 1.51 -17.06 2.15
N ILE A 104 2.22 -16.98 3.28
CA ILE A 104 3.66 -17.21 3.38
C ILE A 104 3.93 -18.30 4.41
N ARG A 105 4.53 -19.39 3.95
CA ARG A 105 4.95 -20.51 4.80
C ARG A 105 6.18 -20.13 5.65
N PRO A 106 6.47 -20.83 6.77
CA PRO A 106 7.72 -20.67 7.51
C PRO A 106 8.94 -20.71 6.59
N CYS A 107 9.91 -19.83 6.85
CA CYS A 107 11.08 -19.59 6.01
C CYS A 107 10.79 -19.10 4.57
N GLY A 108 9.53 -18.95 4.18
CA GLY A 108 9.10 -18.45 2.89
C GLY A 108 9.19 -16.92 2.80
N LEU A 109 9.12 -16.43 1.56
CA LEU A 109 9.04 -15.00 1.28
C LEU A 109 8.03 -14.72 0.18
N GLN A 110 7.47 -13.52 0.19
CA GLN A 110 6.66 -12.98 -0.89
C GLN A 110 7.32 -11.70 -1.41
N VAL A 111 7.54 -11.64 -2.71
CA VAL A 111 7.94 -10.41 -3.41
C VAL A 111 6.68 -9.67 -3.80
N ILE A 112 6.54 -8.44 -3.33
CA ILE A 112 5.48 -7.49 -3.66
C ILE A 112 6.08 -6.43 -4.57
N LYS A 113 5.53 -6.28 -5.77
CA LYS A 113 5.90 -5.23 -6.72
C LYS A 113 5.04 -4.01 -6.47
N VAL A 114 5.69 -2.85 -6.41
CA VAL A 114 5.07 -1.53 -6.43
C VAL A 114 5.46 -0.89 -7.75
N GLU A 115 4.49 -0.55 -8.54
CA GLU A 115 4.66 0.09 -9.82
C GLU A 115 4.16 1.53 -9.74
N CYS A 116 4.93 2.48 -10.27
CA CYS A 116 4.55 3.88 -10.40
C CYS A 116 4.46 4.24 -11.88
N LEU A 117 3.32 4.80 -12.30
CA LEU A 117 3.10 5.38 -13.62
C LEU A 117 2.95 6.90 -13.48
N ALA A 118 3.95 7.67 -13.92
CA ALA A 118 3.97 9.13 -13.80
C ALA A 118 3.01 9.79 -14.82
N GLY A 119 1.70 9.67 -14.61
CA GLY A 119 0.68 10.14 -15.56
C GLY A 119 0.41 11.65 -15.53
N GLN A 120 0.74 12.33 -14.42
CA GLN A 120 0.51 13.76 -14.22
C GLN A 120 1.69 14.39 -13.47
N GLU A 121 1.88 15.69 -13.66
CA GLU A 121 2.87 16.47 -12.90
C GLU A 121 2.46 16.60 -11.43
N GLY A 122 3.44 16.54 -10.53
CA GLY A 122 3.25 16.73 -9.10
C GLY A 122 4.02 15.73 -8.25
N THR A 123 3.78 15.80 -6.94
CA THR A 123 4.28 14.84 -5.97
C THR A 123 3.17 13.88 -5.57
N CYS A 124 3.52 12.62 -5.31
CA CYS A 124 2.59 11.59 -4.89
C CYS A 124 3.21 10.79 -3.74
N GLU A 125 2.42 10.61 -2.69
CA GLU A 125 2.79 9.82 -1.51
C GLU A 125 1.55 9.06 -1.05
N GLU A 126 1.69 7.77 -0.78
CA GLU A 126 0.61 6.92 -0.30
C GLU A 126 1.11 6.05 0.85
N GLN A 127 0.33 5.98 1.93
CA GLN A 127 0.63 5.16 3.09
C GLN A 127 -0.17 3.87 3.07
N LEU A 128 0.53 2.75 3.27
CA LEU A 128 -0.03 1.40 3.24
C LEU A 128 0.31 0.65 4.51
N TYR A 129 -0.55 -0.29 4.87
CA TYR A 129 -0.28 -1.27 5.93
C TYR A 129 -0.44 -2.69 5.41
N ILE A 130 0.35 -3.59 5.99
CA ILE A 130 0.28 -5.03 5.74
C ILE A 130 -0.40 -5.66 6.95
N ASP A 131 -1.63 -6.11 6.74
CA ASP A 131 -2.41 -6.88 7.69
C ASP A 131 -1.92 -8.34 7.70
N ILE A 132 -1.52 -8.85 8.86
CA ILE A 132 -1.04 -10.22 9.04
C ILE A 132 -2.14 -11.02 9.73
N MET A 133 -2.65 -12.04 9.04
CA MET A 133 -3.77 -12.86 9.45
C MET A 133 -3.34 -14.32 9.59
N GLY A 134 -4.01 -15.07 10.47
CA GLY A 134 -3.59 -16.42 10.82
C GLY A 134 -2.75 -16.36 12.09
N ARG A 135 -3.40 -16.75 13.18
CA ARG A 135 -2.78 -16.91 14.50
C ARG A 135 -1.88 -18.12 14.47
#